data_AF-C7XPN9-F1
#
_entry.id   AF-C7XPN9-F1
#
_cell.length_a   1.000
_cell.length_b   1.000
_cell.length_c   1.000
_cell.angle_alpha   90.00
_cell.angle_beta   90.00
_cell.angle_gamma   90.00
#
_symmetry.space_group_name_H-M   'P 1'
#
loop_
_entity.id
_entity.type
_entity.pdbx_description
1 polymer ?
#
loop_
_entity_poly.entity_id
_entity_poly.type
_entity_poly.pdbx_seq_one_letter_code
_entity_poly.pdbx_strand_id
1 'polypeptide(L)'
;MKKILFTMMILLGISAFSSNSYETDLVGRMKVLEEKVQTKLDSGVTADMREATTELSETWENELNTVYSLLMEKLPKAEKVKLENEQKKWLKNRNIKAKKDAKEAEGGTMEPLLFTSSIKDLNEARAIELAKRYDEIVNKK
;
A
#
# COMPACT_ATOMS: atom_id res chain seq x y z
N MET A 1 -13.06 9.85 21.23
CA MET A 1 -12.66 8.49 21.61
C MET A 1 -13.72 7.50 21.11
N LYS A 2 -13.48 6.84 19.96
CA LYS A 2 -14.23 5.68 19.41
C LYS A 2 -13.87 5.35 17.94
N LYS A 3 -13.18 6.25 17.21
CA LYS A 3 -12.77 5.98 15.82
C LYS A 3 -11.49 5.14 15.66
N ILE A 4 -10.60 5.15 16.66
CA ILE A 4 -9.32 4.42 16.61
C ILE A 4 -9.53 2.90 16.79
N LEU A 5 -10.58 2.46 17.48
CA LEU A 5 -10.88 1.03 17.65
C LEU A 5 -11.46 0.36 16.39
N PHE A 6 -12.07 1.12 15.47
CA PHE A 6 -12.72 0.52 14.31
C PHE A 6 -11.74 0.22 13.16
N THR A 7 -10.64 0.99 13.05
CA THR A 7 -9.57 0.71 12.08
C THR A 7 -8.69 -0.46 12.52
N MET A 8 -8.52 -0.66 13.82
CA MET A 8 -7.75 -1.80 14.36
C MET A 8 -8.53 -3.14 14.30
N MET A 9 -9.86 -3.09 14.16
CA MET A 9 -10.72 -4.28 14.07
C MET A 9 -10.89 -4.81 12.63
N ILE A 10 -10.48 -4.05 11.61
CA ILE A 10 -10.37 -4.56 10.23
C ILE A 10 -9.06 -5.35 10.04
N LEU A 11 -8.03 -5.06 10.83
CA LEU A 11 -6.73 -5.76 10.81
C LEU A 11 -6.74 -7.17 11.43
N LEU A 12 -7.82 -7.56 12.11
CA LEU A 12 -7.99 -8.88 12.73
C LEU A 12 -9.20 -9.66 12.14
N GLY A 13 -9.77 -9.14 11.06
CA GLY A 13 -11.03 -9.59 10.47
C GLY A 13 -10.93 -10.72 9.44
N ILE A 14 -9.86 -11.52 9.44
CA ILE A 14 -9.91 -12.90 8.92
C ILE A 14 -9.40 -13.84 10.01
N SER A 15 -10.23 -14.00 11.03
CA SER A 15 -10.16 -15.19 11.86
C SER A 15 -10.81 -16.33 11.07
N ALA A 16 -9.98 -17.30 10.69
CA ALA A 16 -10.34 -18.67 10.29
C ALA A 16 -11.18 -18.82 9.01
N PHE A 17 -10.70 -19.69 8.11
CA PHE A 17 -11.37 -20.20 6.89
C PHE A 17 -11.29 -19.33 5.63
N SER A 18 -10.09 -19.19 5.07
CA SER A 18 -9.91 -19.53 3.66
C SER A 18 -8.51 -20.11 3.45
N SER A 19 -8.35 -21.05 2.54
CA SER A 19 -7.07 -21.63 2.11
C SER A 19 -6.17 -20.63 1.36
N ASN A 20 -6.41 -19.33 1.47
CA ASN A 20 -5.78 -18.30 0.65
C ASN A 20 -4.66 -17.58 1.39
N SER A 21 -3.67 -17.12 0.63
CA SER A 21 -2.47 -16.44 1.12
C SER A 21 -2.78 -15.00 1.57
N TYR A 22 -1.93 -14.41 2.39
CA TYR A 22 -2.04 -13.01 2.83
C TYR A 22 -2.06 -12.04 1.63
N GLU A 23 -1.28 -12.30 0.57
CA GLU A 23 -1.33 -11.53 -0.68
C GLU A 23 -2.75 -11.50 -1.25
N THR A 24 -3.39 -12.66 -1.38
CA THR A 24 -4.72 -12.79 -2.00
C THR A 24 -5.76 -11.98 -1.21
N ASP A 25 -5.68 -12.06 0.11
CA ASP A 25 -6.55 -11.32 1.02
C ASP A 25 -6.31 -9.80 0.95
N LEU A 26 -5.05 -9.36 1.01
CA LEU A 26 -4.67 -7.95 0.87
C LEU A 26 -5.16 -7.35 -0.46
N VAL A 27 -4.95 -8.05 -1.58
CA VAL A 27 -5.46 -7.61 -2.90
C VAL A 27 -6.98 -7.56 -2.90
N GLY A 28 -7.66 -8.52 -2.28
CA GLY A 28 -9.11 -8.53 -2.13
C GLY A 28 -9.64 -7.32 -1.38
N ARG A 29 -9.02 -6.96 -0.24
CA ARG A 29 -9.38 -5.74 0.53
C ARG A 29 -9.18 -4.48 -0.30
N MET A 30 -8.06 -4.37 -1.01
CA MET A 30 -7.74 -3.19 -1.80
C MET A 30 -8.67 -3.00 -2.99
N LYS A 31 -9.05 -4.09 -3.68
CA LYS A 31 -10.03 -4.05 -4.77
C LYS A 31 -11.38 -3.45 -4.32
N VAL A 32 -11.87 -3.84 -3.14
CA VAL A 32 -13.13 -3.30 -2.57
C VAL A 32 -13.01 -1.79 -2.31
N LEU A 33 -11.84 -1.29 -1.94
CA LEU A 33 -11.61 0.14 -1.71
C LEU A 33 -11.48 0.91 -3.04
N GLU A 34 -10.82 0.33 -4.04
CA GLU A 34 -10.74 0.88 -5.39
C GLU A 34 -12.14 1.02 -6.02
N GLU A 35 -12.97 -0.02 -5.93
CA GLU A 35 -14.37 0.02 -6.41
C GLU A 35 -15.20 1.13 -5.73
N LYS A 36 -14.95 1.43 -4.45
CA LYS A 36 -15.66 2.50 -3.71
C LYS A 36 -15.31 3.90 -4.20
N VAL A 37 -14.07 4.12 -4.64
CA VAL A 37 -13.61 5.44 -5.08
C VAL A 37 -13.65 5.61 -6.61
N GLN A 38 -13.99 4.55 -7.35
CA GLN A 38 -14.00 4.52 -8.81
C GLN A 38 -14.83 5.65 -9.43
N THR A 39 -16.00 5.97 -8.86
CA THR A 39 -16.84 7.06 -9.38
C THR A 39 -16.17 8.43 -9.30
N LYS A 40 -15.30 8.66 -8.30
CA LYS A 40 -14.52 9.90 -8.17
C LYS A 40 -13.36 9.92 -9.17
N LEU A 41 -12.72 8.78 -9.39
CA LEU A 41 -11.66 8.63 -10.40
C LEU A 41 -12.19 8.90 -11.82
N ASP A 42 -13.42 8.46 -12.11
CA ASP A 42 -14.06 8.60 -13.43
C ASP A 42 -14.83 9.92 -13.61
N SER A 43 -14.83 10.79 -12.60
CA SER A 43 -15.62 12.04 -12.60
C SER A 43 -15.16 13.07 -13.64
N GLY A 44 -13.90 12.99 -14.10
CA GLY A 44 -13.24 14.04 -14.89
C GLY A 44 -12.93 15.32 -14.10
N VAL A 45 -13.25 15.37 -12.80
CA VAL A 45 -12.98 16.50 -11.92
C VAL A 45 -11.66 16.25 -11.20
N THR A 46 -10.64 17.08 -11.49
CA THR A 46 -9.29 16.92 -10.90
C THR A 46 -9.30 16.88 -9.37
N ALA A 47 -10.21 17.62 -8.73
CA ALA A 47 -10.34 17.60 -7.26
C ALA A 47 -10.80 16.23 -6.73
N ASP A 48 -11.82 15.64 -7.34
CA ASP A 48 -12.37 14.33 -6.96
C ASP A 48 -11.35 13.22 -7.22
N MET A 49 -10.69 13.26 -8.39
CA MET A 49 -9.62 12.32 -8.73
C MET A 49 -8.46 12.39 -7.73
N ARG A 50 -8.06 13.61 -7.33
CA ARG A 50 -7.00 13.82 -6.35
C ARG A 50 -7.40 13.30 -4.97
N GLU A 51 -8.63 13.52 -4.54
CA GLU A 51 -9.14 12.98 -3.27
C GLU A 51 -9.09 11.45 -3.27
N ALA A 52 -9.66 10.82 -4.31
CA ALA A 52 -9.67 9.35 -4.45
C ALA A 52 -8.25 8.76 -4.51
N THR A 53 -7.36 9.36 -5.29
CA THR A 53 -5.97 8.89 -5.42
C THR A 53 -5.20 9.06 -4.10
N THR A 54 -5.50 10.10 -3.32
CA THR A 54 -4.90 10.29 -1.98
C THR A 54 -5.37 9.20 -1.02
N GLU A 55 -6.67 8.92 -0.99
CA GLU A 55 -7.25 7.87 -0.14
C GLU A 55 -6.65 6.48 -0.46
N LEU A 56 -6.53 6.14 -1.74
CA LEU A 56 -5.89 4.89 -2.17
C LEU A 56 -4.40 4.87 -1.83
N SER A 57 -3.67 5.96 -2.04
CA SER A 57 -2.25 6.07 -1.71
C SER A 57 -1.99 5.81 -0.23
N GLU A 58 -2.77 6.44 0.66
CA GLU A 58 -2.67 6.29 2.10
C GLU A 58 -3.03 4.87 2.54
N THR A 59 -4.05 4.28 1.94
CA THR A 59 -4.47 2.91 2.28
C THR A 59 -3.42 1.88 1.86
N TRP A 60 -2.87 2.00 0.64
CA TRP A 60 -1.77 1.16 0.19
C TRP A 60 -0.51 1.33 1.06
N GLU A 61 -0.21 2.54 1.54
CA GLU A 61 0.89 2.78 2.49
C GLU A 61 0.65 2.09 3.83
N ASN A 62 -0.59 2.09 4.33
CA ASN A 62 -0.97 1.41 5.56
C ASN A 62 -0.84 -0.12 5.43
N GLU A 63 -1.32 -0.72 4.34
CA GLU A 63 -1.16 -2.15 4.08
C GLU A 63 0.33 -2.52 3.95
N LEU A 64 1.12 -1.72 3.22
CA LEU A 64 2.58 -1.88 3.13
C LEU A 64 3.25 -1.89 4.51
N ASN A 65 2.93 -0.93 5.37
CA ASN A 65 3.51 -0.83 6.71
C ASN A 65 3.06 -1.99 7.62
N THR A 66 1.82 -2.46 7.42
CA THR A 66 1.26 -3.61 8.14
C THR A 66 2.06 -4.87 7.80
N VAL A 67 2.18 -5.20 6.51
CA VAL A 67 2.89 -6.40 6.08
C VAL A 67 4.40 -6.33 6.38
N TYR A 68 4.99 -5.14 6.28
CA TYR A 68 6.37 -4.91 6.73
C TYR A 68 6.53 -5.26 8.22
N SER A 69 5.62 -4.80 9.08
CA SER A 69 5.66 -5.10 10.51
C SER A 69 5.53 -6.60 10.79
N LEU A 70 4.62 -7.28 10.10
CA LEU A 70 4.43 -8.73 10.19
C LEU A 70 5.70 -9.51 9.78
N LEU A 71 6.38 -9.08 8.72
CA LEU A 71 7.69 -9.65 8.33
C LEU A 71 8.74 -9.41 9.41
N MET A 72 8.80 -8.19 9.95
CA MET A 72 9.75 -7.82 11.01
C MET A 72 9.50 -8.58 12.31
N GLU A 73 8.32 -9.11 12.56
CA GLU A 73 8.06 -10.00 13.69
C GLU A 73 8.64 -11.41 13.47
N LYS A 74 8.47 -11.97 12.26
CA LYS A 74 8.78 -13.38 11.97
C LYS A 74 10.21 -13.66 11.50
N LEU A 75 10.86 -12.71 10.84
CA LEU A 75 12.18 -12.93 10.24
C LEU A 75 13.27 -13.18 11.30
N PRO A 76 14.32 -13.96 11.02
CA PRO A 76 15.50 -14.02 11.87
C PRO A 76 16.26 -12.68 11.83
N LYS A 77 17.09 -12.41 12.85
CA LYS A 77 17.78 -11.12 13.04
C LYS A 77 18.53 -10.63 11.80
N ALA A 78 19.25 -11.51 11.10
CA ALA A 78 20.01 -11.14 9.89
C ALA A 78 19.09 -10.66 8.76
N GLU A 79 17.97 -11.36 8.52
CA GLU A 79 17.01 -10.98 7.48
C GLU A 79 16.19 -9.73 7.86
N LYS A 80 15.93 -9.49 9.16
CA LYS A 80 15.35 -8.21 9.63
C LYS A 80 16.23 -7.02 9.23
N VAL A 81 17.53 -7.09 9.52
CA VAL A 81 18.49 -6.02 9.16
C VAL A 81 18.55 -5.81 7.64
N LYS A 82 18.49 -6.90 6.86
CA LYS A 82 18.44 -6.82 5.40
C LYS A 82 17.15 -6.13 4.93
N LEU A 83 15.99 -6.54 5.43
CA LEU A 83 14.70 -5.96 5.08
C LEU A 83 14.61 -4.46 5.45
N GLU A 84 15.12 -4.07 6.63
CA GLU A 84 15.21 -2.66 7.04
C GLU A 84 16.01 -1.82 6.04
N ASN A 85 17.14 -2.33 5.57
CA ASN A 85 17.99 -1.63 4.61
C ASN A 85 17.34 -1.56 3.22
N GLU A 86 16.70 -2.64 2.77
CA GLU A 86 15.88 -2.65 1.55
C GLU A 86 14.77 -1.60 1.63
N GLN A 87 14.05 -1.54 2.76
CA GLN A 87 12.94 -0.60 2.96
C GLN A 87 13.41 0.86 2.98
N LYS A 88 14.52 1.17 3.66
CA LYS A 88 15.14 2.51 3.66
C LYS A 88 15.54 2.95 2.25
N LYS A 89 16.19 2.06 1.49
CA LYS A 89 16.58 2.33 0.10
C LYS A 89 15.37 2.54 -0.80
N TRP A 90 14.35 1.70 -0.64
CA TRP A 90 13.11 1.80 -1.39
C TRP A 90 12.39 3.13 -1.11
N LEU A 91 12.23 3.54 0.15
CA LEU A 91 11.61 4.82 0.52
C LEU A 91 12.32 6.03 -0.11
N LYS A 92 13.66 6.03 -0.13
CA LYS A 92 14.44 7.09 -0.78
C LYS A 92 14.15 7.16 -2.28
N ASN A 93 14.05 6.01 -2.94
CA ASN A 93 13.81 5.93 -4.38
C ASN A 93 12.35 6.21 -4.75
N ARG A 94 11.39 5.87 -3.88
CA ARG A 94 9.95 6.07 -4.10
C ARG A 94 9.64 7.53 -4.45
N ASN A 95 10.06 8.46 -3.59
CA ASN A 95 9.80 9.88 -3.79
C ASN A 95 10.54 10.45 -5.01
N ILE A 96 11.74 9.93 -5.32
CA ILE A 96 12.50 10.35 -6.51
C ILE A 96 11.75 9.94 -7.78
N LYS A 97 11.24 8.70 -7.84
CA LYS A 97 10.46 8.22 -8.97
C LYS A 97 9.16 8.99 -9.12
N ALA A 98 8.40 9.19 -8.04
CA ALA A 98 7.15 9.93 -8.09
C ALA A 98 7.33 11.39 -8.55
N LYS A 99 8.41 12.07 -8.12
CA LYS A 99 8.75 13.39 -8.64
C LYS A 99 9.08 13.37 -10.14
N LYS A 100 9.77 12.33 -10.61
CA LYS A 100 10.09 12.18 -12.03
C LYS A 100 8.82 11.98 -12.86
N ASP A 101 7.91 11.13 -12.41
CA ASP A 101 6.66 10.83 -13.09
C ASP A 101 5.74 12.07 -13.14
N ALA A 102 5.70 12.86 -12.06
CA ALA A 102 4.91 14.10 -11.99
C ALA A 102 5.44 15.23 -12.90
N LYS A 103 6.71 15.16 -13.32
CA LYS A 103 7.37 16.22 -14.09
C LYS A 103 6.69 16.52 -15.43
N GLU A 104 5.97 15.56 -16.00
CA GLU A 104 5.22 15.74 -17.25
C GLU A 104 4.12 16.80 -17.13
N ALA A 105 3.64 17.07 -15.92
CA ALA A 105 2.61 18.07 -15.65
C ALA A 105 3.11 19.26 -14.80
N GLU A 106 4.44 19.45 -14.71
CA GLU A 106 5.09 20.47 -13.86
C GLU A 106 4.42 21.85 -13.98
N GLY A 107 4.02 22.43 -12.84
CA GLY A 107 3.35 23.72 -12.73
C GLY A 107 1.84 23.70 -13.00
N GLY A 108 1.27 22.56 -13.40
CA GLY A 108 -0.17 22.38 -13.62
C GLY A 108 -0.88 21.72 -12.44
N THR A 109 -2.22 21.76 -12.46
CA THR A 109 -3.06 21.08 -11.44
C THR A 109 -2.93 19.56 -11.46
N MET A 110 -2.40 19.00 -12.54
CA MET A 110 -2.16 17.56 -12.69
C MET A 110 -0.86 17.08 -12.02
N GLU A 111 0.14 17.95 -11.81
CA GLU A 111 1.39 17.57 -11.16
C GLU A 111 1.17 16.85 -9.80
N PRO A 112 0.40 17.41 -8.84
CA PRO A 112 0.17 16.73 -7.56
C PRO A 112 -0.60 15.43 -7.71
N LEU A 113 -1.51 15.33 -8.68
CA LEU A 113 -2.27 14.10 -8.94
C LEU A 113 -1.34 13.00 -9.52
N LEU A 114 -0.48 13.33 -10.49
CA LEU A 114 0.50 12.38 -11.03
C LEU A 114 1.52 11.94 -9.97
N PHE A 115 1.97 12.85 -9.11
CA PHE A 115 2.83 12.52 -7.99
C PHE A 115 2.17 11.50 -7.06
N THR A 116 0.97 11.78 -6.57
CA THR A 116 0.26 10.90 -5.64
C THR A 116 -0.13 9.57 -6.31
N SER A 117 -0.49 9.57 -7.59
CA SER A 117 -0.74 8.34 -8.35
C SER A 117 0.51 7.44 -8.40
N SER A 118 1.68 8.03 -8.67
CA SER A 118 2.94 7.27 -8.66
C SER A 118 3.28 6.72 -7.28
N ILE A 119 3.04 7.49 -6.21
CA ILE A 119 3.20 6.99 -4.83
C ILE A 119 2.25 5.81 -4.56
N LYS A 120 0.97 5.93 -4.96
CA LYS A 120 -0.03 4.86 -4.83
C LYS A 120 0.43 3.58 -5.52
N ASP A 121 0.83 3.64 -6.78
CA ASP A 121 1.28 2.47 -7.55
C ASP A 121 2.56 1.84 -6.96
N LEU A 122 3.48 2.66 -6.47
CA LEU A 122 4.70 2.17 -5.83
C LEU A 122 4.40 1.48 -4.49
N ASN A 123 3.52 2.06 -3.68
CA ASN A 123 3.07 1.48 -2.42
C ASN A 123 2.38 0.13 -2.66
N GLU A 124 1.49 0.07 -3.66
CA GLU A 124 0.80 -1.16 -4.09
C GLU A 124 1.80 -2.26 -4.44
N ALA A 125 2.71 -1.99 -5.38
CA ALA A 125 3.70 -2.97 -5.82
C ALA A 125 4.56 -3.50 -4.66
N ARG A 126 4.96 -2.62 -3.75
CA ARG A 126 5.77 -3.00 -2.58
C ARG A 126 4.95 -3.76 -1.54
N ALA A 127 3.69 -3.39 -1.30
CA ALA A 127 2.80 -4.12 -0.40
C ALA A 127 2.59 -5.56 -0.86
N ILE A 128 2.30 -5.76 -2.15
CA ILE A 128 2.11 -7.09 -2.76
C ILE A 128 3.40 -7.92 -2.69
N GLU A 129 4.55 -7.30 -2.98
CA GLU A 129 5.85 -7.97 -2.87
C GLU A 129 6.15 -8.44 -1.43
N LEU A 130 5.91 -7.58 -0.43
CA LEU A 130 6.10 -7.93 0.97
C LEU A 130 5.10 -9.00 1.44
N ALA A 131 3.86 -8.97 0.94
CA ALA A 131 2.85 -10.00 1.19
C ALA A 131 3.28 -11.38 0.69
N LYS A 132 3.82 -11.45 -0.53
CA LYS A 132 4.40 -12.70 -1.08
C LYS A 132 5.52 -13.24 -0.18
N ARG A 133 6.45 -12.37 0.24
CA ARG A 133 7.53 -12.77 1.16
C ARG A 133 6.98 -13.27 2.50
N TYR A 134 5.91 -12.65 3.01
CA TYR A 134 5.26 -13.08 4.24
C TYR A 134 4.64 -14.47 4.08
N ASP A 135 3.92 -14.68 2.99
CA ASP A 135 3.32 -15.97 2.61
C ASP A 135 4.38 -17.07 2.50
N GLU A 136 5.54 -16.78 1.91
CA GLU A 136 6.66 -17.72 1.85
C GLU A 136 7.20 -18.10 3.24
N ILE A 137 7.17 -17.21 4.22
CA ILE A 137 7.64 -17.48 5.58
C ILE A 137 6.64 -18.34 6.34
N VAL A 138 5.35 -18.04 6.24
CA VAL A 138 4.31 -18.75 7.00
C VAL A 138 3.97 -20.12 6.42
N ASN A 139 4.21 -20.33 5.12
CA ASN A 139 3.96 -21.60 4.45
C ASN A 139 5.18 -22.55 4.43
N LYS A 140 6.37 -22.09 4.87
CA LYS A 140 7.53 -22.96 5.08
C LYS A 140 7.26 -23.86 6.29
N LYS A 141 7.15 -25.16 6.02
CA LYS A 141 7.07 -26.22 7.04
C LYS A 141 8.39 -26.43 7.75
#